data_AF-A0A520NIF0-F1
#
_entry.id   AF-A0A520NIF0-F1
#
_cell.length_a   1.000
_cell.length_b   1.000
_cell.length_c   1.000
_cell.angle_alpha   90.00
_cell.angle_beta   90.00
_cell.angle_gamma   90.00
#
_symmetry.space_group_name_H-M   'P 1'
#
loop_
_entity.id
_entity.type
_entity.pdbx_description
1 polymer ?
#
loop_
_entity_poly.entity_id
_entity_poly.type
_entity_poly.pdbx_seq_one_letter_code
_entity_poly.pdbx_strand_id
1 'polypeptide(L)'
;MRSMFFATLFSLLAAPLYGHQCVLSGTDASDITIYNACKNDLVMGMDGHDKSATSAPSAADDTSQRLILLEAENRQLQAKLGLLRNRLLDLMKDL
;
A
#
# COMPACT_ATOMS: atom_id res chain seq x y z
N MET A 1 -31.64 39.70 3.74
CA MET A 1 -31.42 38.50 2.88
C MET A 1 -29.94 38.23 2.58
N ARG A 2 -29.12 39.24 2.19
CA ARG A 2 -27.68 39.05 1.93
C ARG A 2 -26.89 38.49 3.12
N SER A 3 -27.14 38.98 4.34
CA SER A 3 -26.47 38.50 5.55
C SER A 3 -26.82 37.04 5.91
N MET A 4 -28.02 36.58 5.58
CA MET A 4 -28.44 35.18 5.79
C MET A 4 -27.69 34.22 4.85
N PHE A 5 -27.41 34.64 3.62
CA PHE A 5 -26.60 33.87 2.66
C PHE A 5 -25.14 33.72 3.10
N PHE A 6 -24.56 34.76 3.72
CA PHE A 6 -23.19 34.66 4.25
C PHE A 6 -23.12 33.73 5.47
N ALA A 7 -24.14 33.76 6.34
CA ALA A 7 -24.19 32.89 7.51
C ALA A 7 -24.34 31.40 7.13
N THR A 8 -25.15 31.08 6.12
CA THR A 8 -25.26 29.71 5.62
C THR A 8 -23.97 29.25 4.94
N LEU A 9 -23.37 30.07 4.07
CA LEU A 9 -22.10 29.74 3.41
C LEU A 9 -20.96 29.49 4.41
N PHE A 10 -20.86 30.31 5.46
CA PHE A 10 -19.85 30.15 6.51
C PHE A 10 -20.04 28.85 7.32
N SER A 11 -21.30 28.45 7.56
CA SER A 11 -21.62 27.20 8.26
C SER A 11 -21.27 25.96 7.44
N LEU A 12 -21.37 26.02 6.10
CA LEU A 12 -20.96 24.93 5.20
C LEU A 12 -19.43 24.80 5.09
N LEU A 13 -18.66 25.89 5.22
CA LEU A 13 -17.19 25.83 5.23
C LEU A 13 -16.60 25.32 6.55
N ALA A 14 -17.35 25.43 7.65
CA ALA A 14 -16.90 25.00 8.98
C ALA A 14 -17.15 23.51 9.26
N ALA A 15 -17.62 22.73 8.27
CA ALA A 15 -17.79 21.29 8.44
C ALA A 15 -16.42 20.64 8.71
N PRO A 16 -16.27 19.84 9.78
CA PRO A 16 -15.03 19.14 10.05
C PRO A 16 -14.73 18.20 8.88
N LEU A 17 -13.57 18.40 8.24
CA LEU A 17 -13.02 17.45 7.30
C LEU A 17 -12.59 16.22 8.10
N TYR A 18 -13.45 15.20 8.16
CA TYR A 18 -13.09 13.90 8.68
C TYR A 18 -12.09 13.23 7.72
N GLY A 19 -10.83 13.65 7.79
CA GLY A 19 -9.74 12.92 7.16
C GLY A 19 -9.52 11.61 7.91
N HIS A 20 -9.37 10.51 7.19
CA HIS A 20 -9.06 9.21 7.79
C HIS A 20 -7.73 9.31 8.56
N GLN A 21 -7.75 9.17 9.88
CA GLN A 21 -6.54 9.25 10.69
C GLN A 21 -5.96 7.85 10.90
N CYS A 22 -4.80 7.58 10.32
CA CYS A 22 -4.04 6.36 10.59
C CYS A 22 -3.39 6.46 11.97
N VAL A 23 -3.80 5.62 12.92
CA VAL A 23 -3.26 5.57 14.29
C VAL A 23 -2.54 4.24 14.49
N LEU A 24 -1.34 4.27 15.06
CA LEU A 24 -0.59 3.07 15.39
C LEU A 24 -1.12 2.50 16.71
N SER A 25 -1.78 1.34 16.65
CA SER A 25 -2.43 0.70 17.80
C SER A 25 -1.46 -0.01 18.75
N GLY A 26 -0.25 -0.34 18.30
CA GLY A 26 0.74 -1.10 19.06
C GLY A 26 2.07 -1.24 18.33
N THR A 27 3.00 -1.99 18.94
CA THR A 27 4.37 -2.19 18.40
C THR A 27 4.55 -3.55 17.72
N ASP A 28 3.51 -4.38 17.69
CA ASP A 28 3.58 -5.68 17.06
C ASP A 28 3.63 -5.55 15.54
N ALA A 29 4.21 -6.57 14.87
CA ALA A 29 4.37 -6.55 13.42
C ALA A 29 3.03 -6.37 12.69
N SER A 30 1.94 -6.96 13.19
CA SER A 30 0.59 -6.79 12.65
C SER A 30 0.11 -5.34 12.73
N ASP A 31 0.34 -4.67 13.86
CA ASP A 31 -0.10 -3.28 14.06
C ASP A 31 0.68 -2.32 13.15
N ILE A 32 1.98 -2.56 12.99
CA ILE A 32 2.85 -1.81 12.08
C ILE A 32 2.41 -2.01 10.63
N THR A 33 2.10 -3.24 10.22
CA THR A 33 1.61 -3.53 8.87
C THR A 33 0.30 -2.83 8.57
N ILE A 34 -0.66 -2.86 9.50
CA ILE A 34 -1.96 -2.20 9.36
C ILE A 34 -1.80 -0.68 9.27
N TYR A 35 -0.97 -0.08 10.14
CA TYR A 35 -0.69 1.35 10.11
C TYR A 35 -0.03 1.78 8.79
N ASN A 36 0.94 1.01 8.29
CA ASN A 36 1.62 1.32 7.04
C ASN A 36 0.71 1.14 5.82
N ALA A 37 -0.21 0.18 5.83
CA ALA A 37 -1.23 0.04 4.79
C ALA A 37 -2.14 1.27 4.75
N CYS A 38 -2.69 1.67 5.90
CA CYS A 38 -3.50 2.89 6.01
C CYS A 38 -2.75 4.13 5.52
N LYS A 39 -1.48 4.29 5.91
CA LYS A 39 -0.66 5.42 5.47
C LYS A 39 -0.43 5.41 3.96
N ASN A 40 -0.26 4.23 3.37
CA ASN A 40 -0.08 4.10 1.93
C ASN A 40 -1.36 4.50 1.17
N ASP A 41 -2.53 4.09 1.67
CA ASP A 41 -3.82 4.44 1.08
C ASP A 41 -4.04 5.98 1.10
N LEU A 42 -3.68 6.63 2.21
CA LEU A 42 -3.70 8.09 2.39
C LEU A 42 -2.80 8.84 1.39
N VAL A 43 -1.61 8.30 1.13
CA VAL A 43 -0.69 8.87 0.13
C VAL A 43 -1.23 8.68 -1.29
N MET A 44 -1.89 7.56 -1.55
CA MET A 44 -2.44 7.23 -2.87
C MET A 44 -3.83 7.86 -3.11
N GLY A 45 -4.39 8.59 -2.14
CA GLY A 45 -5.71 9.21 -2.25
C GLY A 45 -6.85 8.19 -2.28
N MET A 46 -6.62 6.97 -1.79
CA MET A 46 -7.59 5.86 -1.85
C MET A 46 -8.54 5.83 -0.63
N ASP A 47 -8.59 6.92 0.14
CA ASP A 47 -9.30 7.05 1.44
C ASP A 47 -10.83 7.07 1.34
N GLY A 48 -11.38 6.53 0.26
CA GLY A 48 -12.82 6.37 0.07
C GLY A 48 -13.57 7.62 -0.39
N HIS A 49 -12.88 8.76 -0.59
CA HIS A 49 -13.49 9.95 -1.20
C HIS A 49 -13.49 9.96 -2.73
N ASP A 50 -12.78 9.05 -3.38
CA ASP A 50 -12.75 8.94 -4.84
C ASP A 50 -13.64 7.80 -5.36
N LYS A 51 -14.93 7.82 -4.99
CA LYS A 51 -15.96 7.00 -5.67
C LYS A 51 -16.37 7.59 -7.03
N SER A 52 -15.58 8.54 -7.55
CA SER A 52 -15.73 9.11 -8.89
C SER A 52 -14.55 8.76 -9.80
N ALA A 53 -13.83 7.66 -9.55
CA ALA A 53 -13.03 7.01 -10.58
C ALA A 53 -13.92 6.12 -11.47
N THR A 54 -14.98 6.69 -12.04
CA THR A 54 -15.51 6.17 -13.30
C THR A 54 -14.40 6.30 -14.34
N SER A 55 -13.90 5.16 -14.83
CA SER A 55 -12.86 4.98 -15.86
C SER A 55 -11.38 4.99 -15.42
N ALA A 56 -10.98 4.00 -14.61
CA ALA A 56 -9.62 3.47 -14.68
C ALA A 56 -9.70 1.98 -15.07
N PRO A 57 -9.01 1.52 -16.13
CA PRO A 57 -8.98 0.11 -16.49
C PRO A 57 -8.25 -0.68 -15.39
N SER A 58 -8.98 -1.59 -14.74
CA SER A 58 -8.51 -2.75 -13.95
C SER A 58 -7.08 -2.72 -13.38
N ALA A 59 -6.79 -1.83 -12.42
CA ALA A 59 -5.57 -1.89 -11.62
C ALA A 59 -5.39 -3.22 -10.85
N ALA A 60 -6.49 -3.95 -10.62
CA ALA A 60 -6.48 -5.30 -10.04
C ALA A 60 -5.86 -6.37 -10.95
N ASP A 61 -5.90 -6.19 -12.27
CA ASP A 61 -5.33 -7.15 -13.24
C ASP A 61 -3.80 -6.95 -13.38
N ASP A 62 -3.35 -5.69 -13.45
CA ASP A 62 -1.93 -5.32 -13.49
C ASP A 62 -1.16 -5.76 -12.21
N THR A 63 -1.79 -5.58 -11.04
CA THR A 63 -1.21 -6.04 -9.77
C THR A 63 -1.10 -7.56 -9.67
N SER A 64 -2.09 -8.29 -10.19
CA SER A 64 -2.08 -9.76 -10.22
C SER A 64 -1.00 -10.30 -11.16
N GLN A 65 -0.84 -9.71 -12.35
CA GLN A 65 0.21 -10.08 -13.30
C GLN A 65 1.61 -9.80 -12.74
N ARG A 66 1.79 -8.65 -12.08
CA ARG A 66 3.06 -8.29 -11.43
C ARG A 66 3.42 -9.26 -10.31
N LEU A 67 2.44 -9.73 -9.53
CA LEU A 67 2.65 -10.74 -8.49
C LEU A 67 3.19 -12.05 -9.07
N ILE A 68 2.58 -12.55 -10.15
CA ILE A 68 3.02 -13.78 -10.82
C ILE A 68 4.47 -13.67 -11.31
N LEU A 69 4.84 -12.53 -11.90
CA LEU A 69 6.21 -12.28 -12.36
C LEU A 69 7.21 -12.26 -11.20
N LEU A 70 6.87 -11.59 -10.10
CA LEU A 70 7.72 -11.52 -8.90
C LEU A 70 7.89 -12.89 -8.25
N GLU A 71 6.83 -13.72 -8.20
CA GLU A 71 6.93 -15.08 -7.69
C GLU A 71 7.84 -15.97 -8.54
N ALA A 72 7.76 -15.84 -9.86
CA ALA A 72 8.63 -16.56 -10.79
C ALA A 72 10.10 -16.15 -10.61
N GLU A 73 10.37 -14.84 -10.50
CA GLU A 73 11.71 -14.32 -10.23
C GLU A 73 12.25 -14.81 -8.88
N ASN A 74 11.44 -14.78 -7.83
CA ASN A 74 11.84 -15.24 -6.50
C ASN A 74 12.25 -16.72 -6.51
N ARG A 75 11.48 -17.59 -7.18
CA ARG A 75 11.84 -19.00 -7.34
C ARG A 75 13.17 -19.18 -8.08
N GLN A 76 13.42 -18.39 -9.12
CA GLN A 76 14.69 -18.43 -9.85
C GLN A 76 15.87 -18.00 -8.97
N LEU A 77 15.69 -16.95 -8.16
CA LEU A 77 16.73 -16.48 -7.23
C LEU A 77 17.03 -17.52 -6.15
N GLN A 78 16.01 -18.16 -5.58
CA GLN A 78 16.18 -19.24 -4.61
C GLN A 78 16.97 -20.41 -5.19
N ALA A 79 16.69 -20.81 -6.44
CA ALA A 79 17.45 -21.86 -7.12
C ALA A 79 18.93 -21.47 -7.32
N LYS A 80 19.20 -20.21 -7.73
CA LYS A 80 20.58 -19.70 -7.86
C LYS A 80 21.33 -19.72 -6.52
N LEU A 81 20.67 -19.31 -5.44
CA LEU A 81 21.24 -19.35 -4.09
C LEU A 81 21.58 -20.79 -3.65
N GLY A 82 20.71 -21.76 -3.95
CA GLY A 82 20.96 -23.18 -3.68
C GLY A 82 22.19 -23.70 -4.42
N LEU A 83 22.34 -23.35 -5.70
CA LEU A 83 23.51 -23.73 -6.50
C LEU A 83 24.81 -23.13 -5.95
N LEU A 84 24.79 -21.84 -5.62
CA LEU A 84 25.95 -21.15 -5.03
C LEU A 84 26.33 -21.77 -3.69
N ARG A 85 25.36 -22.03 -2.82
CA ARG A 85 25.58 -22.71 -1.53
C ARG A 85 26.26 -24.07 -1.72
N ASN A 86 25.75 -24.88 -2.63
CA ASN A 86 26.33 -26.21 -2.88
C ASN A 86 27.76 -26.11 -3.41
N ARG A 87 28.02 -25.17 -4.32
CA ARG A 87 29.36 -24.93 -4.86
C ARG A 87 30.35 -24.45 -3.79
N LEU A 88 29.90 -23.61 -2.86
CA LEU A 88 30.72 -23.18 -1.72
C LEU A 88 31.04 -24.35 -0.78
N LEU A 89 30.05 -25.21 -0.50
CA LEU A 89 30.26 -26.41 0.32
C LEU A 89 31.23 -27.41 -0.32
N ASP A 90 31.19 -27.53 -1.64
CA ASP A 90 32.10 -28.38 -2.41
C ASP A 90 33.55 -27.87 -2.32
N LEU A 91 33.76 -26.58 -2.57
CA LEU A 91 35.06 -25.93 -2.43
C LEU A 91 35.64 -26.03 -1.01
N MET A 92 34.79 -26.03 0.02
CA MET A 92 35.23 -26.23 1.41
C MET A 92 35.58 -27.68 1.74
N LYS A 93 35.10 -28.66 0.98
CA LYS A 93 35.47 -30.08 1.17
C LYS A 93 36.82 -30.42 0.55
N ASP A 94 37.18 -29.70 -0.51
CA ASP A 94 38.45 -29.87 -1.23
C ASP A 94 39.63 -29.15 -0.54
N LEU A 95 39.38 -28.46 0.58
CA LEU A 95 40.38 -27.74 1.39
C LEU A 95 40.73 -28.54 2.66
#